data_AF-A0A832GH52-F1
#
_entry.id   AF-A0A832GH52-F1
#
_cell.length_a   1.000
_cell.length_b   1.000
_cell.length_c   1.000
_cell.angle_alpha   90.00
_cell.angle_beta   90.00
_cell.angle_gamma   90.00
#
_symmetry.space_group_name_H-M   'P 1'
#
loop_
_entity.id
_entity.type
_entity.pdbx_description
1 polymer ?
#
loop_
_entity_poly.entity_id
_entity_poly.type
_entity_poly.pdbx_seq_one_letter_code
_entity_poly.pdbx_strand_id
1 'polypeptide(L)'
;MEPITRRYDFVLYFDVQDGNPNGDPDAGNLPRIDAETGIGLVTDVCLKRKVRNYILQTKGNQPPHEIYVKEKAILNEQHKRAYQAIGAGEMVEKKEAKKRTGGDVV
;
A
#
# COMPACT_ATOMS: atom_id res chain seq x y z
N MET A 1 -11.05 -4.50 20.26
CA MET A 1 -11.37 -5.43 19.15
C MET A 1 -10.67 -6.73 19.50
N GLU A 2 -11.42 -7.82 19.63
CA GLU A 2 -10.82 -9.12 20.00
C GLU A 2 -9.97 -9.65 18.84
N PRO A 3 -8.72 -10.07 19.09
CA PRO A 3 -7.86 -10.64 18.06
C PRO A 3 -8.40 -12.00 17.60
N ILE A 4 -8.07 -12.39 16.36
CA ILE A 4 -8.38 -13.73 15.86
C ILE A 4 -7.59 -14.79 16.64
N THR A 5 -8.25 -15.90 17.01
CA THR A 5 -7.66 -16.97 17.84
C THR A 5 -7.30 -18.23 17.06
N ARG A 6 -7.53 -18.24 15.74
CA ARG A 6 -7.28 -19.40 14.86
C ARG A 6 -6.58 -18.95 13.58
N ARG A 7 -5.82 -19.86 12.99
CA ARG A 7 -5.27 -19.73 11.64
C ARG A 7 -6.37 -19.94 10.61
N TYR A 8 -6.39 -19.10 9.58
CA TYR A 8 -7.27 -19.24 8.43
C TYR A 8 -6.41 -19.30 7.17
N ASP A 9 -6.60 -20.36 6.40
CA ASP A 9 -6.03 -20.51 5.07
C ASP A 9 -7.20 -20.53 4.07
N PHE A 10 -7.01 -19.94 2.90
CA PHE A 10 -8.03 -19.91 1.85
C PHE A 10 -7.38 -19.93 0.48
N VAL A 11 -8.13 -20.45 -0.50
CA VAL A 11 -7.80 -20.39 -1.92
C VAL A 11 -8.83 -19.50 -2.59
N LEU A 12 -8.36 -18.51 -3.33
CA LEU A 12 -9.21 -17.60 -4.11
C LEU A 12 -9.08 -17.95 -5.58
N TYR A 13 -10.18 -18.41 -6.18
CA TYR A 13 -10.30 -18.55 -7.62
C TYR A 13 -11.01 -17.32 -8.19
N PHE A 14 -10.45 -16.77 -9.27
CA PHE A 14 -11.05 -15.70 -10.04
C PHE A 14 -10.61 -15.86 -11.50
N ASP A 15 -11.43 -15.36 -12.42
CA ASP A 15 -11.15 -15.32 -13.84
C ASP A 15 -11.10 -13.87 -14.36
N VAL A 16 -10.60 -13.73 -15.57
CA VAL A 16 -10.67 -12.50 -16.35
C VAL A 16 -10.99 -12.88 -17.78
N GLN A 17 -11.98 -12.21 -18.34
CA GLN A 17 -12.34 -12.30 -19.75
C GLN A 17 -11.96 -11.00 -20.45
N ASP A 18 -11.30 -11.10 -21.60
CA ASP A 18 -10.94 -9.97 -22.49
C ASP A 18 -10.27 -8.79 -21.75
N GLY A 19 -9.41 -9.09 -20.78
CA GLY A 19 -8.79 -8.08 -19.93
C GLY A 19 -7.39 -8.45 -19.43
N ASN A 20 -6.71 -7.47 -18.84
CA ASN A 20 -5.39 -7.66 -18.23
C ASN A 20 -5.49 -7.60 -16.69
N PRO A 21 -5.35 -8.74 -15.97
CA PRO A 21 -5.50 -8.77 -14.52
C PRO A 21 -4.35 -8.09 -13.77
N ASN A 22 -3.13 -8.12 -14.35
CA ASN A 22 -1.92 -7.56 -13.78
C ASN A 22 -0.90 -7.29 -14.90
N GLY A 23 -0.77 -6.03 -15.28
CA GLY A 23 0.24 -5.61 -16.26
C GLY A 23 1.68 -5.66 -15.73
N ASP A 24 2.61 -5.93 -16.64
CA ASP A 24 4.04 -5.89 -16.42
C ASP A 24 4.63 -4.53 -16.88
N PRO A 25 5.20 -3.71 -15.99
CA PRO A 25 5.81 -2.43 -16.36
C PRO A 25 7.04 -2.61 -17.26
N ASP A 26 7.75 -3.74 -17.18
CA ASP A 26 8.97 -4.00 -17.94
C ASP A 26 8.66 -4.60 -19.33
N ALA A 27 7.46 -5.17 -19.50
CA ALA A 27 6.98 -5.73 -20.77
C ALA A 27 5.83 -4.90 -21.37
N GLY A 28 5.92 -3.57 -21.29
CA GLY A 28 4.98 -2.68 -22.00
C GLY A 28 3.52 -2.84 -21.58
N ASN A 29 3.26 -3.17 -20.31
CA ASN A 29 1.95 -3.43 -19.73
C ASN A 29 1.21 -4.66 -20.29
N LEU A 30 1.92 -5.62 -20.89
CA LEU A 30 1.39 -6.96 -21.17
C LEU A 30 1.02 -7.69 -19.88
N PRO A 31 0.12 -8.70 -19.90
CA PRO A 31 -0.10 -9.55 -18.75
C PRO A 31 1.21 -10.16 -18.26
N ARG A 32 1.43 -10.15 -16.95
CA ARG A 32 2.61 -10.77 -16.36
C ARG A 32 2.61 -12.28 -16.60
N ILE A 33 3.77 -12.83 -16.93
CA ILE A 33 3.99 -14.25 -17.17
C ILE A 33 5.18 -14.68 -16.31
N ASP A 34 5.06 -15.82 -15.65
CA ASP A 34 6.18 -16.49 -15.00
C ASP A 34 7.12 -17.10 -16.05
N ALA A 35 8.40 -16.70 -16.03
CA ALA A 35 9.34 -17.03 -17.10
C ALA A 35 9.72 -18.52 -17.15
N GLU A 36 9.61 -19.24 -16.04
CA GLU A 36 9.98 -20.66 -15.95
C GLU A 36 8.83 -21.56 -16.44
N THR A 37 7.59 -21.23 -16.07
CA THR A 37 6.42 -22.06 -16.31
C THR A 37 5.57 -21.61 -17.50
N GLY A 38 5.71 -20.35 -17.91
CA GLY A 38 4.88 -19.73 -18.96
C GLY A 38 3.43 -19.42 -18.52
N ILE A 39 3.10 -19.59 -17.24
CA ILE A 39 1.76 -19.35 -16.71
C ILE A 39 1.59 -17.86 -16.38
N GLY A 40 0.39 -17.33 -16.63
CA GLY A 40 0.03 -15.96 -16.23
C GLY A 40 0.14 -15.76 -14.71
N LEU A 41 0.77 -14.65 -14.31
CA LEU A 41 1.04 -14.32 -12.92
C LEU A 41 0.24 -13.10 -12.47
N VAL A 42 -0.44 -13.21 -11.33
CA VAL A 42 -0.99 -12.06 -10.62
C VAL A 42 -0.26 -11.92 -9.29
N THR A 43 0.49 -10.84 -9.16
CA THR A 43 1.32 -10.59 -7.97
C THR A 43 0.48 -10.37 -6.72
N ASP A 44 1.03 -10.75 -5.57
CA ASP A 44 0.40 -10.53 -4.27
C ASP A 44 0.18 -9.04 -4.00
N VAL A 45 1.11 -8.17 -4.40
CA VAL A 45 0.98 -6.72 -4.29
C VAL A 45 -0.20 -6.16 -5.11
N CYS A 46 -0.49 -6.75 -6.28
CA CYS A 46 -1.68 -6.41 -7.08
C CYS A 46 -2.97 -6.75 -6.32
N LEU A 47 -3.09 -7.99 -5.80
CA LEU A 47 -4.25 -8.41 -5.02
C LEU A 47 -4.42 -7.59 -3.74
N LYS A 48 -3.34 -7.36 -2.99
CA LYS A 48 -3.33 -6.51 -1.79
C LYS A 48 -3.78 -5.07 -2.10
N ARG A 49 -3.47 -4.53 -3.29
CA ARG A 49 -3.96 -3.22 -3.74
C ARG A 49 -5.48 -3.24 -3.98
N LYS A 50 -6.00 -4.27 -4.65
CA LYS A 50 -7.45 -4.43 -4.88
C LYS A 50 -8.22 -4.52 -3.55
N VAL A 51 -7.73 -5.30 -2.59
CA VAL A 51 -8.31 -5.40 -1.24
C VAL A 51 -8.31 -4.03 -0.54
N ARG A 52 -7.18 -3.31 -0.53
CA ARG A 52 -7.11 -1.97 0.08
C ARG A 52 -8.09 -0.99 -0.57
N ASN A 53 -8.17 -0.97 -1.90
CA ASN A 53 -9.07 -0.09 -2.64
C ASN A 53 -10.54 -0.42 -2.34
N TYR A 54 -10.89 -1.70 -2.27
CA TYR A 54 -12.23 -2.13 -1.90
C TYR A 54 -12.62 -1.65 -0.49
N ILE A 55 -11.73 -1.83 0.51
CA ILE A 55 -11.97 -1.33 1.87
C ILE A 55 -12.11 0.20 1.87
N LEU A 56 -11.24 0.90 1.15
CA LEU A 56 -11.27 2.36 1.05
C LEU A 56 -12.63 2.87 0.50
N GLN A 57 -13.10 2.26 -0.59
CA GLN A 57 -14.37 2.62 -1.24
C GLN A 57 -15.58 2.26 -0.38
N THR A 58 -15.58 1.09 0.26
CA THR A 58 -16.74 0.59 1.02
C THR A 58 -16.82 1.10 2.46
N LYS A 59 -15.71 1.56 3.03
CA LYS A 59 -15.63 2.06 4.42
C LYS A 59 -15.38 3.57 4.53
N GLY A 60 -15.36 4.28 3.40
CA GLY A 60 -15.28 5.75 3.37
C GLY A 60 -13.98 6.35 3.90
N ASN A 61 -12.90 5.55 3.98
CA ASN A 61 -11.61 5.95 4.55
C ASN A 61 -11.68 6.51 5.99
N GLN A 62 -12.57 5.98 6.83
CA GLN A 62 -12.74 6.45 8.22
C GLN A 62 -12.21 5.42 9.23
N PRO A 63 -11.75 5.86 10.42
CA PRO A 63 -11.47 4.96 11.53
C PRO A 63 -12.68 4.05 11.84
N PRO A 64 -12.47 2.75 12.12
CA PRO A 64 -11.19 2.05 12.26
C PRO A 64 -10.60 1.48 10.95
N HIS A 65 -11.19 1.78 9.80
CA HIS A 65 -10.84 1.19 8.49
C HIS A 65 -10.02 2.14 7.59
N GLU A 66 -9.39 3.17 8.16
CA GLU A 66 -8.55 4.09 7.40
C GLU A 66 -7.34 3.33 6.83
N ILE A 67 -7.08 3.49 5.52
CA ILE A 67 -5.95 2.84 4.85
C ILE A 67 -4.72 3.76 4.89
N TYR A 68 -3.58 3.20 5.31
CA TYR A 68 -2.32 3.93 5.40
C TYR A 68 -1.69 4.20 4.03
N VAL A 69 -1.58 3.19 3.16
CA VAL A 69 -1.01 3.33 1.81
C VAL A 69 -2.10 3.66 0.79
N LYS A 70 -2.21 4.95 0.44
CA LYS A 70 -3.22 5.50 -0.48
C LYS A 70 -2.56 6.00 -1.76
N GLU A 71 -3.31 6.03 -2.85
CA GLU A 71 -2.86 6.69 -4.07
C GLU A 71 -2.62 8.18 -3.83
N LYS A 72 -1.54 8.74 -4.38
CA LYS A 72 -1.21 10.18 -4.29
C LYS A 72 -1.05 10.73 -2.86
N ALA A 73 -0.99 9.87 -1.84
CA ALA A 73 -0.82 10.32 -0.45
C ALA A 73 0.65 10.39 -0.05
N ILE A 74 0.99 11.41 0.74
CA ILE A 74 2.33 11.58 1.32
C ILE A 74 2.35 10.93 2.70
N LEU A 75 3.16 9.87 2.87
CA LEU A 75 3.21 9.13 4.14
C LEU A 75 3.74 9.99 5.30
N ASN A 76 4.64 10.93 5.03
CA ASN A 76 5.19 11.82 6.04
C ASN A 76 4.11 12.69 6.71
N GLU A 77 3.06 13.08 5.98
CA GLU A 77 1.94 13.83 6.57
C GLU A 77 1.15 12.97 7.56
N GLN A 78 0.99 11.67 7.26
CA GLN A 78 0.34 10.73 8.18
C GLN A 78 1.19 10.50 9.43
N HIS A 79 2.52 10.44 9.29
CA HIS A 79 3.43 10.40 10.45
C HIS A 79 3.30 11.65 11.29
N LYS A 80 3.31 12.83 10.68
CA LYS A 80 3.17 14.11 11.38
C LYS A 80 1.85 14.15 12.17
N ARG A 81 0.74 13.74 11.56
CA ARG A 81 -0.57 13.61 12.23
C ARG A 81 -0.49 12.69 13.45
N ALA A 82 0.18 11.54 13.34
CA ALA A 82 0.35 10.60 14.46
C ALA A 82 1.21 11.19 15.60
N TYR A 83 2.34 11.84 15.27
CA TYR A 83 3.20 12.49 16.27
C TYR A 83 2.48 13.65 16.99
N GLN A 84 1.70 14.44 16.26
CA GLN A 84 0.88 15.50 16.84
C GLN A 84 -0.18 14.94 17.80
N ALA A 85 -0.84 13.84 17.43
CA ALA A 85 -1.87 13.21 18.26
C ALA A 85 -1.33 12.67 19.60
N ILE A 86 -0.03 12.33 19.68
CA ILE A 86 0.62 11.88 20.91
C ILE A 86 1.40 12.99 21.64
N GLY A 87 1.31 14.25 21.20
CA GLY A 87 2.01 15.38 21.82
C GLY A 87 3.52 15.45 21.54
N ALA A 88 4.03 14.69 20.56
CA ALA A 88 5.46 14.64 20.20
C ALA A 88 5.78 15.41 18.90
N GLY A 89 4.96 16.40 18.54
CA GLY A 89 5.09 17.16 17.29
C GLY A 89 6.45 17.84 17.11
N GLU A 90 7.05 18.35 18.19
CA GLU A 90 8.36 19.02 18.15
C GLU A 90 9.50 18.11 17.66
N MET A 91 9.38 16.79 17.82
CA MET A 91 10.39 15.84 17.35
C MET A 91 10.42 15.73 15.82
N VAL A 92 9.27 15.95 15.16
CA VAL A 92 9.17 15.96 13.70
C VAL A 92 9.82 17.23 13.15
N GLU A 93 9.53 18.38 13.75
CA GLU A 93 10.06 19.68 13.33
C GLU A 93 11.59 19.75 13.47
N LYS A 94 12.15 19.25 14.59
CA LYS A 94 13.60 19.16 14.80
C LYS A 94 14.28 18.25 13.76
N LYS A 95 13.63 17.15 13.34
CA LYS A 95 14.16 16.25 12.29
C LYS A 95 14.10 16.90 10.90
N GLU A 96 13.01 17.58 10.56
CA GLU A 96 12.88 18.27 9.27
C GLU A 96 13.87 19.44 9.16
N ALA A 97 14.09 20.20 10.23
CA ALA A 97 15.09 21.26 10.28
C ALA A 97 16.51 20.72 10.04
N LYS A 98 16.88 19.62 10.69
CA LYS A 98 18.21 18.98 10.51
C LYS A 98 18.41 18.40 9.11
N LYS A 99 17.33 17.93 8.46
CA LYS A 99 17.38 17.40 7.07
C LYS A 99 17.59 18.52 6.04
N ARG A 100 17.05 19.73 6.29
CA ARG A 100 17.24 20.90 5.42
C ARG A 100 18.64 21.50 5.51
N THR A 101 19.33 21.35 6.65
CA THR A 101 20.71 21.84 6.84
C THR A 101 21.79 20.84 6.42
N GLY A 102 21.42 19.62 6.02
CA GLY A 102 22.36 18.55 5.65
C GLY A 102 22.56 18.34 4.15
N GLY A 103 21.94 19.17 3.31
CA GLY A 103 22.06 19.11 1.85
C GLY A 103 22.95 20.23 1.33
N ASP A 104 24.24 20.17 1.65
CA ASP A 104 25.33 20.88 0.96
C ASP A 104 26.66 20.24 1.38
N VAL A 105 26.96 19.03 0.86
CA VAL A 105 28.32 18.56 0.53
C VAL A 105 28.17 17.37 -0.44
N VAL A 106 28.23 17.62 -1.76
CA VAL A 106 29.19 17.15 -2.79
C VAL A 106 28.71 17.69 -4.14
#